data_AF-A0A925AAZ3-F1
#
_entry.id   AF-A0A925AAZ3-F1
#
_cell.length_a   1.000
_cell.length_b   1.000
_cell.length_c   1.000
_cell.angle_alpha   90.00
_cell.angle_beta   90.00
_cell.angle_gamma   90.00
#
_symmetry.space_group_name_H-M   'P 1'
#
loop_
_entity.id
_entity.type
_entity.pdbx_description
1 polymer ?
#
loop_
_entity_poly.entity_id
_entity_poly.type
_entity_poly.pdbx_seq_one_letter_code
_entity_poly.pdbx_strand_id
1 'polypeptide(L)'
;MIITRRPLLMGAAAAGFMASGAHAQSAADFMGEWFGALDLGSQRLRLRLVVTDGPRSTLYSIDQGNSAIPVGETRIEGDQLTLSLPVINASFRGRLSNGRIEGQFTQGGVLPLVFSREQASEQAPARDPLTQERL
;
A
#
# COMPACT_ATOMS: atom_id res chain seq x y z
N MET A 1 9.17 -2.97 79.22
CA MET A 1 9.94 -4.23 79.26
C MET A 1 10.11 -4.73 77.82
N ILE A 2 11.33 -4.71 77.28
CA ILE A 2 11.85 -5.55 76.15
C ILE A 2 11.02 -5.53 74.83
N ILE A 3 11.33 -4.72 73.80
CA ILE A 3 12.35 -4.87 72.72
C ILE A 3 12.20 -6.14 71.84
N THR A 4 11.95 -5.96 70.52
CA THR A 4 12.40 -6.78 69.34
C THR A 4 11.52 -6.46 68.10
N ARG A 5 11.95 -6.40 66.82
CA ARG A 5 13.25 -6.16 66.11
C ARG A 5 12.95 -5.61 64.67
N ARG A 6 13.98 -5.32 63.87
CA ARG A 6 14.01 -5.10 62.40
C ARG A 6 14.85 -6.26 61.74
N PRO A 7 14.99 -6.48 60.40
CA PRO A 7 14.76 -5.56 59.25
C PRO A 7 14.20 -6.16 57.91
N LEU A 8 14.03 -5.26 56.92
CA LEU A 8 14.13 -5.31 55.45
C LEU A 8 14.46 -6.62 54.67
N LEU A 9 13.80 -6.82 53.51
CA LEU A 9 14.31 -7.11 52.13
C LEU A 9 13.09 -7.32 51.19
N MET A 10 12.83 -6.48 50.18
CA MET A 10 13.39 -6.44 48.81
C MET A 10 12.86 -7.55 47.88
N GLY A 11 12.23 -7.16 46.76
CA GLY A 11 11.62 -8.08 45.79
C GLY A 11 11.00 -7.38 44.58
N ALA A 12 11.81 -6.63 43.81
CA ALA A 12 11.36 -6.02 42.56
C ALA A 12 11.47 -7.03 41.40
N ALA A 13 10.33 -7.54 40.92
CA ALA A 13 10.29 -8.39 39.72
C ALA A 13 10.10 -7.53 38.46
N ALA A 14 11.22 -7.16 37.82
CA ALA A 14 11.19 -6.47 36.53
C ALA A 14 10.84 -7.47 35.41
N ALA A 15 9.57 -7.51 35.00
CA ALA A 15 9.17 -8.20 33.79
C ALA A 15 9.66 -7.41 32.56
N GLY A 16 10.81 -7.83 32.01
CA GLY A 16 11.39 -7.23 30.81
C GLY A 16 10.50 -7.49 29.59
N PHE A 17 9.70 -6.51 29.21
CA PHE A 17 8.96 -6.55 27.95
C PHE A 17 9.95 -6.43 26.79
N MET A 18 10.18 -7.54 26.08
CA MET A 18 10.91 -7.52 24.81
C MET A 18 10.08 -6.71 23.81
N ALA A 19 10.40 -5.42 23.70
CA ALA A 19 9.83 -4.56 22.68
C ALA A 19 10.39 -4.96 21.31
N SER A 20 9.78 -5.96 20.68
CA SER A 20 9.96 -6.23 19.26
C SER A 20 9.68 -4.93 18.51
N GLY A 21 10.70 -4.41 17.84
CA GLY A 21 10.65 -3.08 17.23
C GLY A 21 9.60 -3.02 16.14
N ALA A 22 8.41 -2.52 16.48
CA ALA A 22 7.43 -2.10 15.49
C ALA A 22 8.07 -0.96 14.69
N HIS A 23 8.53 -1.27 13.47
CA HIS A 23 8.82 -0.24 12.48
C HIS A 23 7.50 0.45 12.18
N ALA A 24 7.29 1.60 12.82
CA ALA A 24 6.10 2.41 12.61
C ALA A 24 6.14 2.93 11.18
N GLN A 25 5.34 2.31 10.30
CA GLN A 25 5.17 2.75 8.93
C GLN A 25 4.70 4.20 8.94
N SER A 26 5.44 5.01 8.20
CA SER A 26 5.34 6.46 8.17
C SER A 26 4.72 6.90 6.84
N ALA A 27 4.23 8.13 6.79
CA ALA A 27 3.79 8.70 5.52
C ALA A 27 4.90 8.71 4.45
N ALA A 28 6.17 8.79 4.87
CA ALA A 28 7.32 8.78 3.97
C ALA A 28 7.45 7.47 3.17
N ASP A 29 7.04 6.32 3.73
CA ASP A 29 7.16 5.02 3.07
C ASP A 29 6.25 4.90 1.82
N PHE A 30 5.18 5.70 1.77
CA PHE A 30 4.27 5.82 0.64
C PHE A 30 4.72 6.82 -0.43
N MET A 31 5.69 7.70 -0.15
CA MET A 31 6.06 8.80 -1.06
C MET A 31 6.69 8.33 -2.36
N GLY A 32 6.56 9.10 -3.44
CA GLY A 32 7.16 8.81 -4.75
C GLY A 32 6.23 8.07 -5.71
N GLU A 33 6.84 7.46 -6.74
CA GLU A 33 6.08 6.74 -7.77
C GLU A 33 5.78 5.29 -7.40
N TRP A 34 4.64 4.83 -7.89
CA TRP A 34 4.05 3.51 -7.70
C TRP A 34 3.35 3.08 -8.99
N PHE A 35 3.47 1.82 -9.36
CA PHE A 35 2.91 1.29 -10.60
C PHE A 35 2.04 0.08 -10.33
N GLY A 36 0.89 0.04 -10.99
CA GLY A 36 -0.06 -1.06 -10.88
C GLY A 36 -0.71 -1.33 -12.22
N ALA A 37 -1.48 -2.42 -12.28
CA ALA A 37 -2.31 -2.71 -13.44
C ALA A 37 -3.70 -3.13 -12.96
N LEU A 38 -4.70 -2.31 -13.31
CA LEU A 38 -6.10 -2.52 -12.97
C LEU A 38 -6.73 -3.40 -14.05
N ASP A 39 -7.33 -4.51 -13.65
CA ASP A 39 -8.12 -5.35 -14.54
C ASP A 39 -9.57 -4.87 -14.56
N LEU A 40 -10.09 -4.54 -15.74
CA LEU A 40 -11.50 -4.19 -15.96
C LEU A 40 -12.26 -5.32 -16.67
N GLY A 41 -11.65 -6.51 -16.81
CA GLY A 41 -12.18 -7.67 -17.53
C GLY A 41 -12.12 -7.54 -19.05
N SER A 42 -12.58 -6.40 -19.60
CA SER A 42 -12.53 -6.09 -21.03
C SER A 42 -11.19 -5.49 -21.48
N GLN A 43 -10.46 -4.89 -20.55
CA GLN A 43 -9.15 -4.26 -20.77
C GLN A 43 -8.35 -4.26 -19.46
N ARG A 44 -7.03 -4.17 -19.57
CA ARG A 44 -6.12 -4.01 -18.42
C ARG A 44 -5.38 -2.69 -18.55
N LEU A 45 -5.56 -1.81 -17.58
CA LEU A 45 -5.00 -0.45 -17.58
C LEU A 45 -3.77 -0.38 -16.68
N ARG A 46 -2.62 -0.02 -17.24
CA ARG A 46 -1.40 0.31 -16.50
C ARG A 46 -1.56 1.70 -15.87
N LEU A 47 -1.41 1.74 -14.55
CA LEU A 47 -1.57 2.92 -13.73
C LEU A 47 -0.23 3.32 -13.11
N ARG A 48 0.05 4.63 -13.09
CA ARG A 48 1.09 5.22 -12.25
C ARG A 48 0.44 6.09 -11.19
N LEU A 49 0.65 5.79 -9.92
CA LEU A 49 0.31 6.64 -8.80
C LEU A 49 1.57 7.41 -8.37
N VAL A 50 1.48 8.73 -8.28
CA VAL A 50 2.51 9.59 -7.69
C VAL A 50 1.96 10.13 -6.38
N VAL A 51 2.59 9.73 -5.27
CA VAL A 51 2.27 10.21 -3.93
C VAL A 51 3.32 11.26 -3.54
N THR A 52 2.88 12.45 -3.13
CA THR A 52 3.76 13.55 -2.73
C THR A 52 3.52 13.91 -1.28
N ASP A 53 4.45 14.65 -0.67
CA ASP A 53 4.21 15.25 0.63
C ASP A 53 3.04 16.27 0.52
N GLY A 54 2.11 16.23 1.46
CA GLY A 54 0.83 16.94 1.41
C GLY A 54 -0.30 16.21 0.64
N PRO A 55 -1.51 16.82 0.57
CA PRO A 55 -2.75 16.10 0.25
C PRO A 55 -2.98 15.73 -1.24
N ARG A 56 -2.02 16.01 -2.14
CA ARG A 56 -2.22 16.02 -3.60
C ARG A 56 -1.44 14.92 -4.34
N SER A 57 -1.81 13.66 -4.12
CA SER A 57 -1.38 12.59 -5.04
C SER A 57 -1.97 12.79 -6.45
N THR A 58 -1.36 12.19 -7.46
CA THR A 58 -1.92 12.14 -8.82
C THR A 58 -1.85 10.71 -9.35
N LEU A 59 -2.97 10.22 -9.88
CA LEU A 59 -3.03 8.95 -10.61
C LEU A 59 -2.94 9.23 -12.11
N TYR A 60 -2.18 8.43 -12.85
CA TYR A 60 -2.07 8.51 -14.30
C TYR A 60 -2.49 7.19 -14.92
N SER A 61 -3.29 7.24 -15.98
CA SER A 61 -3.62 6.05 -16.80
C SER A 61 -2.73 6.04 -18.04
N ILE A 62 -1.70 5.18 -18.04
CA ILE A 62 -0.64 5.15 -19.06
C ILE A 62 -1.24 4.81 -20.44
N ASP A 63 -2.09 3.78 -20.49
CA ASP A 63 -2.69 3.28 -21.73
C ASP A 63 -3.78 4.20 -22.29
N GLN A 64 -4.22 5.21 -21.51
CA GLN A 64 -5.16 6.24 -21.92
C GLN A 64 -4.44 7.58 -22.12
N GLY A 65 -3.33 7.55 -22.87
CA GLY A 65 -2.57 8.75 -23.22
C GLY A 65 -1.83 9.40 -22.04
N ASN A 66 -1.50 8.62 -21.00
CA ASN A 66 -0.95 9.11 -19.73
C ASN A 66 -1.82 10.19 -19.06
N SER A 67 -3.15 10.08 -19.20
CA SER A 67 -4.12 11.04 -18.64
C SER A 67 -3.96 11.20 -17.13
N ALA A 68 -3.79 12.45 -16.68
CA ALA A 68 -3.66 12.79 -15.26
C ALA A 68 -5.04 12.89 -14.60
N ILE A 69 -5.19 12.20 -13.46
CA ILE A 69 -6.38 12.12 -12.64
C ILE A 69 -5.99 12.64 -11.25
N PRO A 70 -6.35 13.89 -10.89
CA PRO A 70 -6.06 14.44 -9.57
C PRO A 70 -6.72 13.61 -8.47
N VAL A 71 -5.97 13.25 -7.44
CA VAL A 71 -6.55 12.69 -6.21
C VAL A 71 -7.05 13.87 -5.36
N GLY A 72 -8.34 13.85 -5.02
CA GLY A 72 -8.98 14.90 -4.22
C GLY A 72 -8.64 14.82 -2.73
N GLU A 73 -8.40 13.61 -2.22
CA GLU A 73 -7.94 13.38 -0.85
C GLU A 73 -6.96 12.20 -0.81
N THR A 74 -5.79 12.43 -0.20
CA THR A 74 -4.81 11.39 0.14
C THR A 74 -4.73 11.27 1.66
N ARG A 75 -5.07 10.10 2.21
CA ARG A 75 -5.07 9.84 3.66
C ARG A 75 -4.21 8.62 3.96
N ILE A 76 -3.18 8.81 4.79
CA ILE A 76 -2.28 7.74 5.24
C ILE A 76 -2.45 7.55 6.74
N GLU A 77 -2.69 6.31 7.17
CA GLU A 77 -2.89 5.93 8.58
C GLU A 77 -2.12 4.64 8.87
N GLY A 78 -0.90 4.77 9.41
CA GLY A 78 -0.01 3.63 9.65
C GLY A 78 0.30 2.88 8.35
N ASP A 79 -0.19 1.65 8.23
CA ASP A 79 -0.01 0.81 7.05
C ASP A 79 -0.99 1.08 5.91
N GLN A 80 -2.02 1.92 6.11
CA GLN A 80 -3.13 2.08 5.18
C GLN A 80 -3.05 3.38 4.37
N LEU A 81 -3.16 3.26 3.04
CA LEU A 81 -3.39 4.37 2.11
C LEU A 81 -4.87 4.38 1.66
N THR A 82 -5.52 5.53 1.75
CA THR A 82 -6.83 5.80 1.15
C THR A 82 -6.73 6.98 0.19
N LEU A 83 -7.29 6.82 -1.01
CA LEU A 83 -7.33 7.82 -2.08
C LEU A 83 -8.78 8.05 -2.52
N SER A 84 -9.17 9.32 -2.66
CA SER A 84 -10.46 9.72 -3.26
C SER A 84 -10.23 10.36 -4.64
N LEU A 85 -10.90 9.85 -5.68
CA LEU A 85 -10.76 10.30 -7.07
C LEU A 85 -12.13 10.75 -7.61
N PRO A 86 -12.65 11.91 -7.16
CA PRO A 86 -14.02 12.34 -7.45
C PRO A 86 -14.29 12.58 -8.95
N VAL A 87 -13.27 13.01 -9.71
CA VAL A 87 -13.36 13.28 -11.15
C VAL A 87 -13.84 12.06 -11.96
N ILE A 88 -13.52 10.86 -11.48
CA ILE A 88 -13.90 9.58 -12.11
C ILE A 88 -14.87 8.74 -11.27
N ASN A 89 -15.44 9.33 -10.21
CA ASN A 89 -16.28 8.65 -9.20
C ASN A 89 -15.63 7.36 -8.64
N ALA A 90 -14.34 7.43 -8.31
CA ALA A 90 -13.58 6.28 -7.83
C ALA A 90 -12.90 6.52 -6.48
N SER A 91 -12.51 5.44 -5.81
CA SER A 91 -11.65 5.46 -4.62
C SER A 91 -10.70 4.26 -4.61
N PHE A 92 -9.61 4.37 -3.85
CA PHE A 92 -8.71 3.25 -3.57
C PHE A 92 -8.45 3.16 -2.07
N ARG A 93 -8.44 1.93 -1.53
CA ARG A 93 -7.97 1.64 -0.17
C ARG A 93 -7.02 0.44 -0.24
N GLY A 94 -5.80 0.60 0.24
CA GLY A 94 -4.81 -0.48 0.27
C GLY A 94 -3.85 -0.37 1.45
N ARG A 95 -3.13 -1.46 1.70
CA ARG A 95 -2.12 -1.57 2.77
C ARG A 95 -0.73 -1.75 2.21
N LEU A 96 0.23 -1.05 2.78
CA LEU A 96 1.65 -1.22 2.50
C LEU A 96 2.18 -2.46 3.22
N SER A 97 2.62 -3.45 2.45
CA SER A 97 3.24 -4.67 2.94
C SER A 97 4.36 -5.09 1.97
N ASN A 98 5.52 -5.48 2.49
CA ASN A 98 6.65 -6.00 1.69
C ASN A 98 7.02 -5.14 0.45
N GLY A 99 6.95 -3.81 0.56
CA GLY A 99 7.26 -2.88 -0.53
C GLY A 99 6.19 -2.76 -1.62
N ARG A 100 4.96 -3.24 -1.36
CA ARG A 100 3.79 -3.16 -2.24
C ARG A 100 2.60 -2.57 -1.51
N ILE A 101 1.72 -1.86 -2.21
CA ILE A 101 0.43 -1.41 -1.66
C ILE A 101 -0.66 -2.29 -2.27
N GLU A 102 -1.18 -3.22 -1.47
CA GLU A 102 -2.21 -4.18 -1.88
C GLU A 102 -3.59 -3.68 -1.43
N GLY A 103 -4.54 -3.57 -2.35
CA GLY A 103 -5.82 -2.95 -2.04
C GLY A 103 -6.95 -3.19 -3.03
N GLN A 104 -8.00 -2.40 -2.84
CA GLN A 104 -9.22 -2.41 -3.64
C GLN A 104 -9.42 -1.03 -4.27
N PHE A 105 -9.59 -1.02 -5.59
CA PHE A 105 -10.06 0.11 -6.37
C PHE A 105 -11.58 -0.03 -6.56
N THR A 106 -12.33 1.01 -6.24
CA THR A 106 -13.80 1.02 -6.34
C THR A 106 -14.23 2.05 -7.37
N GLN A 107 -14.93 1.63 -8.43
CA GLN A 107 -15.52 2.49 -9.45
C GLN A 107 -16.73 1.78 -10.06
N GLY A 108 -17.93 1.99 -9.51
CA GLY A 108 -19.16 1.25 -9.87
C GLY A 108 -19.19 -0.23 -9.42
N GLY A 109 -18.03 -0.88 -9.39
CA GLY A 109 -17.77 -2.16 -8.71
C GLY A 109 -16.43 -2.12 -7.97
N VAL A 110 -16.10 -3.22 -7.27
CA VAL A 110 -14.86 -3.38 -6.50
C VAL A 110 -13.89 -4.28 -7.25
N LEU A 111 -12.65 -3.80 -7.44
CA LEU A 111 -11.60 -4.48 -8.20
C LEU A 111 -10.30 -4.55 -7.39
N PRO A 112 -9.58 -5.68 -7.40
CA PRO A 112 -8.27 -5.75 -6.75
C PRO A 112 -7.26 -4.91 -7.52
N LEU A 113 -6.43 -4.15 -6.80
CA LEU A 113 -5.33 -3.37 -7.37
C LEU A 113 -4.12 -3.44 -6.43
N VAL A 114 -2.98 -3.81 -7.01
CA VAL A 114 -1.68 -3.83 -6.32
C VAL A 114 -0.77 -2.81 -6.99
N PHE A 115 -0.09 -2.01 -6.18
CA PHE A 115 0.95 -1.09 -6.60
C PHE A 115 2.33 -1.55 -6.11
N SER A 116 3.35 -1.46 -6.96
CA SER A 116 4.76 -1.73 -6.65
C SER A 116 5.67 -0.55 -7.05
N ARG A 117 6.88 -0.49 -6.49
CA ARG A 117 7.92 0.46 -6.93
C ARG A 117 8.43 0.17 -8.34
N GLU A 118 8.48 -1.12 -8.68
CA GLU A 118 8.80 -1.58 -10.03
C GLU A 118 7.64 -1.26 -10.97
N GLN A 119 7.94 -0.67 -12.13
CA GLN A 119 7.00 -0.69 -13.24
C GLN A 119 6.68 -2.13 -13.59
N ALA A 120 5.38 -2.45 -13.71
CA ALA A 120 4.90 -3.71 -14.25
C ALA A 120 5.37 -3.83 -15.71
N SER A 121 6.58 -4.37 -15.86
CA SER A 121 7.31 -4.51 -17.10
C SER A 121 6.83 -5.77 -17.79
N GLU A 122 5.97 -5.58 -18.80
CA GLU A 122 5.61 -6.58 -19.80
C GLU A 122 5.11 -7.96 -19.29
N GLN A 123 4.67 -8.06 -18.02
CA GLN A 123 3.89 -9.20 -17.55
C GLN A 123 2.43 -9.05 -18.00
N ALA A 124 2.27 -9.06 -19.32
CA ALA A 124 1.18 -9.84 -19.90
C ALA A 124 1.24 -11.25 -19.31
N PRO A 125 0.11 -11.95 -19.08
CA PRO A 125 0.18 -13.39 -18.91
C PRO A 125 0.94 -13.93 -20.12
N ALA A 126 1.94 -14.78 -19.88
CA ALA A 126 2.75 -15.34 -20.94
C ALA A 126 1.78 -15.94 -21.97
N ARG A 127 1.68 -15.31 -23.15
CA ARG A 127 1.01 -15.95 -24.27
C ARG A 127 1.87 -17.17 -24.54
N ASP A 128 1.29 -18.35 -24.35
CA ASP A 128 1.94 -19.60 -24.74
C ASP A 128 2.56 -19.37 -26.13
N PRO A 129 3.89 -19.52 -26.29
CA PRO A 129 4.51 -19.28 -27.58
C PRO A 129 3.83 -20.23 -28.56
N LEU A 130 3.17 -19.65 -29.56
CA LEU A 130 2.33 -20.37 -30.52
C LEU A 130 3.06 -21.63 -30.96
N THR A 131 2.56 -22.79 -30.54
CA THR A 131 3.15 -24.08 -30.89
C THR A 131 3.19 -24.15 -32.40
N GLN A 132 4.40 -24.08 -32.98
CA GLN A 132 4.66 -24.25 -34.40
C GLN A 132 4.49 -25.71 -34.80
N GLU A 133 3.27 -26.22 -34.64
CA GLU A 133 2.83 -27.54 -35.08
C GLU A 133 1.82 -27.31 -36.21
N ARG A 134 2.35 -27.10 -37.43
CA ARG A 134 2.20 -28.06 -38.52
C ARG A 134 2.83 -27.55 -39.81
N LEU A 135 3.87 -28.27 -40.24
CA LEU A 135 4.19 -28.50 -41.65
C LEU A 135 3.10 -29.37 -42.31
#